data_AF-A0A2K9YEY3-F1
#
_entry.id   AF-A0A2K9YEY3-F1
#
_cell.length_a   1.000
_cell.length_b   1.000
_cell.length_c   1.000
_cell.angle_alpha   90.00
_cell.angle_beta   90.00
_cell.angle_gamma   90.00
#
_symmetry.space_group_name_H-M   'P 1'
#
loop_
_entity.id
_entity.type
_entity.pdbx_description
1 polymer ?
#
loop_
_entity_poly.entity_id
_entity_poly.type
_entity_poly.pdbx_seq_one_letter_code
_entity_poly.pdbx_strand_id
1 'polypeptide(L)'
;MHFLCLHGMGTNSRIFEAQTAAIRYTLGSQHTFKFLDGAVPAQMAANEQSEESCRKALSDLERYIVEDGPFDGVMAFSQGAGLAPSLLIHQMQKDAYEARLHPLFRYAVFFSGGVPKDPRAERGEGSTRLMWWEDDGEVIGIPTLHVWAGMIHCTRHLVLC
;
A
#
# COMPACT_ATOMS: atom_id res chain seq x y z
N MET A 1 5.43 3.53 17.19
CA MET A 1 5.22 2.58 16.07
C MET A 1 6.04 3.00 14.88
N HIS A 2 6.58 2.05 14.12
CA HIS A 2 7.40 2.29 12.93
C HIS A 2 6.58 2.13 11.65
N PHE A 3 6.44 3.20 10.88
CA PHE A 3 5.63 3.23 9.66
C PHE A 3 6.50 3.27 8.41
N LEU A 4 6.15 2.45 7.42
CA LEU A 4 6.60 2.59 6.05
C LEU A 4 5.67 3.53 5.28
N CYS A 5 6.21 4.53 4.58
CA CYS A 5 5.43 5.58 3.92
C CYS A 5 5.66 5.58 2.41
N LEU A 6 4.59 5.32 1.63
CA LEU A 6 4.61 5.20 0.17
C LEU A 6 3.87 6.37 -0.49
N HIS A 7 4.59 7.15 -1.31
CA HIS A 7 4.03 8.33 -1.97
C HIS A 7 3.19 7.98 -3.21
N GLY A 8 2.50 8.98 -3.76
CA GLY A 8 1.70 8.85 -4.99
C GLY A 8 2.51 9.15 -6.26
N MET A 9 1.93 8.84 -7.41
CA MET A 9 2.55 9.11 -8.72
C MET A 9 2.85 10.60 -8.90
N GLY A 10 3.97 10.92 -9.56
CA GLY A 10 4.38 12.31 -9.82
C GLY A 10 4.80 13.09 -8.57
N THR A 11 5.00 12.39 -7.44
CA THR A 11 5.50 12.96 -6.19
C THR A 11 6.75 12.19 -5.73
N ASN A 12 7.24 12.47 -4.52
CA ASN A 12 8.39 11.80 -3.94
C ASN A 12 8.27 11.73 -2.40
N SER A 13 9.23 11.08 -1.76
CA SER A 13 9.33 10.90 -0.31
C SER A 13 9.16 12.21 0.46
N ARG A 14 9.84 13.28 0.04
CA ARG A 14 9.80 14.60 0.69
C ARG A 14 8.42 15.26 0.59
N ILE A 15 7.75 15.12 -0.55
CA ILE A 15 6.40 15.68 -0.73
C ILE A 15 5.41 14.96 0.19
N PHE A 16 5.45 13.63 0.23
CA PHE A 16 4.56 12.88 1.10
C PHE A 16 4.85 13.13 2.58
N GLU A 17 6.13 13.31 2.93
CA GLU A 17 6.55 13.72 4.26
C GLU A 17 5.96 15.07 4.69
N ALA A 18 5.98 16.05 3.78
CA ALA A 18 5.39 17.37 4.02
C ALA A 18 3.85 17.29 4.12
N GLN A 19 3.19 16.54 3.24
CA GLN A 19 1.73 16.37 3.23
C GLN A 19 1.21 15.71 4.52
N THR A 20 1.99 14.81 5.12
CA THR A 20 1.62 14.09 6.35
C THR A 20 2.10 14.77 7.63
N ALA A 21 2.76 15.93 7.56
CA ALA A 21 3.37 16.60 8.72
C ALA A 21 2.39 16.82 9.89
N ALA A 22 1.18 17.30 9.60
CA ALA A 22 0.17 17.53 10.64
C ALA A 22 -0.27 16.23 11.33
N ILE A 23 -0.48 15.15 10.55
CA ILE A 23 -0.84 13.83 11.09
C ILE A 23 0.28 13.31 12.00
N ARG A 24 1.53 13.39 11.54
CA ARG A 24 2.70 12.94 12.33
C ARG A 24 2.87 13.75 13.60
N TYR A 25 2.65 15.06 13.55
CA TYR A 25 2.67 15.93 14.73
C TYR A 25 1.63 15.49 15.77
N THR A 26 0.39 15.21 15.33
CA THR A 26 -0.69 14.76 16.23
C THR A 26 -0.44 13.36 16.81
N LEU A 27 0.16 12.44 16.05
CA LEU A 27 0.52 11.11 16.55
C LEU A 27 1.60 11.16 17.64
N GLY A 28 2.38 12.24 17.70
CA GLY A 28 3.43 12.44 18.70
C GLY A 28 4.74 11.72 18.38
N SER A 29 5.74 11.91 19.25
CA SER A 29 7.13 11.50 19.02
C SER A 29 7.43 10.02 19.23
N GLN A 30 6.45 9.21 19.65
CA GLN A 30 6.63 7.77 19.86
C GLN A 30 6.55 6.96 18.54
N HIS A 31 6.37 7.64 17.42
CA HIS A 31 6.24 7.05 16.10
C HIS A 31 7.37 7.50 15.17
N THR A 32 7.86 6.58 14.35
CA THR A 32 8.90 6.83 13.35
C THR A 32 8.34 6.53 11.97
N PHE A 33 8.76 7.30 10.98
CA PHE A 33 8.20 7.26 9.62
C PHE A 33 9.34 7.17 8.62
N LYS A 34 9.37 6.07 7.86
CA LYS A 34 10.34 5.85 6.79
C LYS A 34 9.68 6.11 5.44
N PHE A 35 10.05 7.21 4.80
CA PHE A 35 9.56 7.56 3.46
C PHE A 35 10.47 6.95 2.40
N LEU A 36 9.87 6.25 1.44
CA LEU A 36 10.59 5.68 0.30
C LEU A 36 10.30 6.45 -0.97
N ASP A 37 11.31 6.56 -1.82
CA ASP A 37 11.16 7.02 -3.19
C ASP A 37 10.91 5.84 -4.12
N GLY A 38 10.04 6.04 -5.12
CA GLY A 38 9.82 5.05 -6.17
C GLY A 38 11.10 4.80 -6.99
N ALA A 39 11.35 3.53 -7.32
CA ALA A 39 12.55 3.12 -8.06
C ALA A 39 12.58 3.62 -9.51
N VAL A 40 11.44 4.05 -10.06
CA VAL A 40 11.31 4.53 -11.43
C VAL A 40 10.96 6.02 -11.40
N PRO A 41 11.81 6.91 -11.93
CA PRO A 41 11.47 8.32 -12.08
C PRO A 41 10.27 8.46 -13.00
N ALA A 42 9.13 8.91 -12.46
CA ALA A 42 7.96 9.22 -13.27
C ALA A 42 8.14 10.61 -13.90
N GLN A 43 8.03 10.70 -15.23
CA GLN A 43 7.80 11.99 -15.87
C GLN A 43 6.38 12.45 -15.51
N MET A 44 6.23 13.70 -15.08
CA MET A 44 4.93 14.25 -14.63
C MET A 44 3.81 14.16 -15.69
N ALA A 45 4.15 13.90 -16.96
CA ALA A 45 3.22 13.81 -18.08
C ALA A 45 2.93 12.37 -18.57
N ALA A 46 3.64 11.36 -18.08
CA ALA A 46 3.47 9.98 -18.54
C ALA A 46 2.54 9.21 -17.58
N ASN A 47 1.31 8.96 -18.03
CA ASN A 47 0.33 8.13 -17.33
C ASN A 47 0.55 6.61 -17.53
N GLU A 48 1.64 6.22 -18.17
CA GLU A 48 1.91 4.82 -18.52
C GLU A 48 2.78 4.17 -17.46
N GLN A 49 2.13 3.51 -16.49
CA GLN A 49 2.79 2.49 -15.70
C GLN A 49 2.73 1.18 -16.48
N SER A 50 3.89 0.66 -16.89
CA SER A 50 3.95 -0.68 -17.47
C SER A 50 3.75 -1.73 -16.38
N GLU A 51 3.20 -2.88 -16.76
CA GLU A 51 3.10 -4.07 -15.89
C GLU A 51 4.46 -4.45 -15.31
N GLU A 52 5.52 -4.32 -16.10
CA GLU A 52 6.92 -4.53 -15.68
C GLU A 52 7.32 -3.59 -14.54
N SER A 53 6.96 -2.31 -14.63
CA SER A 53 7.27 -1.32 -13.60
C SER A 53 6.50 -1.62 -12.30
N CYS A 54 5.25 -2.06 -12.38
CA CYS A 54 4.48 -2.45 -11.20
C CYS A 54 5.07 -3.68 -10.52
N ARG A 55 5.39 -4.72 -11.30
CA ARG A 55 6.02 -5.95 -10.81
C ARG A 55 7.38 -5.68 -10.15
N LYS A 56 8.19 -4.82 -10.76
CA LYS A 56 9.47 -4.40 -10.18
C LYS A 56 9.26 -3.62 -8.87
N ALA A 57 8.29 -2.70 -8.82
CA ALA A 57 7.99 -1.94 -7.62
C ALA A 57 7.53 -2.84 -6.47
N LEU A 58 6.68 -3.84 -6.72
CA LEU A 58 6.29 -4.84 -5.73
C LEU A 58 7.49 -5.63 -5.22
N SER A 59 8.33 -6.15 -6.12
CA SER A 59 9.51 -6.94 -5.74
C SER A 59 10.55 -6.12 -4.96
N ASP A 60 10.80 -4.87 -5.36
CA ASP A 60 11.70 -3.97 -4.64
C ASP A 60 11.15 -3.64 -3.25
N LEU A 61 9.83 -3.42 -3.13
CA LEU A 61 9.17 -3.16 -1.85
C LEU A 61 9.23 -4.37 -0.91
N GLU A 62 8.99 -5.58 -1.43
CA GLU A 62 9.15 -6.83 -0.68
C GLU A 62 10.55 -6.98 -0.12
N ARG A 63 11.57 -6.81 -0.98
CA ARG A 63 12.97 -6.90 -0.57
C ARG A 63 13.29 -5.85 0.51
N TYR A 64 12.82 -4.63 0.31
CA TYR A 64 13.04 -3.55 1.26
C TYR A 64 12.45 -3.85 2.66
N ILE A 65 11.23 -4.38 2.71
CA ILE A 65 10.59 -4.74 3.99
C ILE A 65 11.36 -5.84 4.72
N VAL A 66 11.93 -6.80 3.98
CA VAL A 66 12.76 -7.87 4.56
C VAL A 66 14.10 -7.33 5.07
N GLU A 67 14.72 -6.40 4.35
CA GLU A 67 16.05 -5.87 4.68
C GLU A 67 16.03 -4.84 5.82
N ASP A 68 15.08 -3.91 5.79
CA ASP A 68 15.03 -2.73 6.68
C ASP A 68 13.87 -2.79 7.71
N GLY A 69 13.08 -3.87 7.69
CA GLY A 69 12.02 -4.09 8.66
C GLY A 69 12.51 -4.48 10.07
N PRO A 70 11.60 -4.79 11.01
CA PRO A 70 10.15 -4.86 10.83
C PRO A 70 9.47 -3.49 10.88
N PHE A 71 8.46 -3.33 10.04
CA PHE A 71 7.55 -2.18 10.09
C PHE A 71 6.26 -2.58 10.80
N ASP A 72 5.74 -1.71 11.66
CA ASP A 72 4.48 -1.96 12.35
C ASP A 72 3.28 -1.70 11.45
N GLY A 73 3.39 -0.77 10.50
CA GLY A 73 2.33 -0.46 9.57
C GLY A 73 2.78 0.28 8.33
N VAL A 74 1.87 0.39 7.36
CA VAL A 74 2.09 1.13 6.11
C VAL A 74 1.14 2.31 6.02
N MET A 75 1.67 3.46 5.59
CA MET A 75 0.91 4.65 5.19
C MET A 75 1.15 4.88 3.71
N ALA A 76 0.11 4.94 2.89
CA ALA A 76 0.27 5.03 1.45
C ALA A 76 -0.71 6.01 0.82
N PHE A 77 -0.27 6.74 -0.21
CA PHE A 77 -1.07 7.74 -0.92
C PHE A 77 -1.24 7.40 -2.39
N SER A 78 -2.47 7.53 -2.91
CA SER A 78 -2.82 7.37 -4.33
C SER A 78 -2.20 6.10 -4.95
N GLN A 79 -1.22 6.21 -5.84
CA GLN A 79 -0.51 5.06 -6.42
C GLN A 79 0.13 4.15 -5.36
N GLY A 80 0.76 4.71 -4.32
CA GLY A 80 1.29 3.92 -3.21
C GLY A 80 0.17 3.15 -2.50
N ALA A 81 -1.03 3.73 -2.42
CA ALA A 81 -2.23 3.09 -1.89
C ALA A 81 -2.88 2.07 -2.85
N GLY A 82 -2.36 1.91 -4.07
CA GLY A 82 -2.59 0.73 -4.90
C GLY A 82 -1.53 -0.34 -4.67
N LEU A 83 -0.26 0.06 -4.58
CA LEU A 83 0.88 -0.86 -4.42
C LEU A 83 0.85 -1.63 -3.08
N ALA A 84 0.61 -0.93 -1.97
CA ALA A 84 0.56 -1.54 -0.64
C ALA A 84 -0.50 -2.64 -0.48
N PRO A 85 -1.78 -2.44 -0.88
CA PRO A 85 -2.75 -3.52 -0.81
C PRO A 85 -2.44 -4.66 -1.80
N SER A 86 -1.89 -4.37 -3.00
CA SER A 86 -1.45 -5.44 -3.92
C SER A 86 -0.38 -6.34 -3.28
N LEU A 87 0.57 -5.78 -2.52
CA LEU A 87 1.55 -6.54 -1.74
C LEU A 87 0.88 -7.40 -0.66
N LEU A 88 -0.05 -6.84 0.12
CA LEU A 88 -0.76 -7.56 1.17
C LEU A 88 -1.57 -8.73 0.61
N ILE A 89 -2.28 -8.50 -0.49
CA ILE A 89 -3.07 -9.51 -1.20
C ILE A 89 -2.14 -10.58 -1.80
N HIS A 90 -1.00 -10.17 -2.37
CA HIS A 90 -0.02 -11.12 -2.90
C HIS A 90 0.48 -12.07 -1.81
N GLN A 91 0.82 -11.54 -0.63
CA GLN A 91 1.23 -12.36 0.51
C GLN A 91 0.14 -13.36 0.90
N MET A 92 -1.12 -12.91 0.94
CA MET A 92 -2.27 -13.77 1.25
C MET A 92 -2.54 -14.86 0.21
N GLN A 93 -2.34 -14.56 -1.07
CA GLN A 93 -2.48 -15.53 -2.15
C GLN A 93 -1.34 -16.55 -2.17
N LYS A 94 -0.13 -16.15 -1.76
CA LYS A 94 1.06 -17.02 -1.74
C LYS A 94 0.98 -18.04 -0.61
N ASP A 95 0.68 -17.59 0.61
CA ASP A 95 0.47 -18.46 1.77
C ASP A 95 -0.46 -17.77 2.78
N ALA A 96 -1.73 -18.15 2.73
CA ALA A 96 -2.76 -17.53 3.55
C ALA A 96 -2.65 -17.86 5.05
N TYR A 97 -1.95 -18.94 5.40
CA TYR A 97 -1.75 -19.33 6.79
C TYR A 97 -0.58 -18.54 7.39
N GLU A 98 0.56 -18.56 6.72
CA GLU A 98 1.74 -17.80 7.14
C GLU A 98 1.48 -16.30 7.19
N ALA A 99 0.79 -15.74 6.20
CA ALA A 99 0.47 -14.31 6.19
C ALA A 99 -0.52 -13.88 7.29
N ARG A 100 -1.30 -14.81 7.88
CA ARG A 100 -2.15 -14.52 9.07
C ARG A 100 -1.37 -14.64 10.37
N LEU A 101 -0.45 -15.60 10.47
CA LEU A 101 0.40 -15.76 11.65
C LEU A 101 1.50 -14.69 11.73
N HIS A 102 2.04 -14.30 10.58
CA HIS A 102 3.18 -13.42 10.42
C HIS A 102 2.85 -12.35 9.36
N PRO A 103 1.90 -11.44 9.65
CA PRO A 103 1.52 -10.40 8.70
C PRO A 103 2.68 -9.42 8.47
N LEU A 104 2.86 -8.96 7.23
CA LEU A 104 3.88 -7.96 6.87
C LEU A 104 3.74 -6.66 7.68
N PHE A 105 2.50 -6.28 7.98
CA PHE A 105 2.15 -5.08 8.72
C PHE A 105 1.04 -5.41 9.72
N ARG A 106 0.97 -4.71 10.86
CA ARG A 106 -0.13 -4.87 11.83
C ARG A 106 -1.36 -4.05 11.48
N TYR A 107 -1.20 -3.02 10.65
CA TYR A 107 -2.28 -2.16 10.15
C TYR A 107 -1.80 -1.37 8.93
N ALA A 108 -2.75 -0.89 8.12
CA ALA A 108 -2.48 -0.05 6.97
C ALA A 108 -3.37 1.20 6.93
N VAL A 109 -2.82 2.31 6.43
CA VAL A 109 -3.55 3.57 6.21
C VAL A 109 -3.40 3.98 4.75
N PHE A 110 -4.53 4.11 4.06
CA PHE A 110 -4.60 4.43 2.64
C PHE A 110 -5.26 5.80 2.43
N PHE A 111 -4.51 6.73 1.86
CA PHE A 111 -4.97 8.07 1.52
C PHE A 111 -5.31 8.12 0.03
N SER A 112 -6.56 8.40 -0.30
CA SER A 112 -7.03 8.51 -1.70
C SER A 112 -6.63 7.30 -2.56
N GLY A 113 -6.68 6.10 -1.99
CA GLY A 113 -6.42 4.85 -2.68
C GLY A 113 -7.58 4.45 -3.60
N GLY A 114 -7.34 3.57 -4.56
CA GLY A 114 -8.41 2.99 -5.39
C GLY A 114 -8.84 1.61 -4.89
N VAL A 115 -9.79 1.01 -5.59
CA VAL A 115 -10.08 -0.43 -5.45
C VAL A 115 -8.83 -1.23 -5.81
N PRO A 116 -8.39 -2.19 -4.97
CA PRO A 116 -7.19 -2.96 -5.25
C PRO A 116 -7.32 -3.77 -6.53
N LYS A 117 -6.20 -3.90 -7.25
CA LYS A 117 -6.08 -4.78 -8.41
C LYS A 117 -5.58 -6.14 -7.98
N ASP A 118 -6.02 -7.18 -8.69
CA ASP A 118 -5.53 -8.54 -8.47
C ASP A 118 -4.05 -8.65 -8.88
N PRO A 119 -3.12 -8.92 -7.92
CA PRO A 119 -1.69 -8.94 -8.20
C PRO A 119 -1.26 -10.14 -9.06
N ARG A 120 -2.15 -11.10 -9.34
CA ARG A 120 -1.87 -12.21 -10.27
C ARG A 120 -1.62 -11.71 -11.69
N ALA A 121 -2.40 -10.72 -12.14
CA ALA A 121 -2.27 -10.16 -13.48
C ALA A 121 -0.88 -9.51 -13.68
N GLU A 122 -0.38 -8.81 -12.66
CA GLU A 122 0.95 -8.18 -12.69
C GLU A 122 2.10 -9.21 -12.74
N ARG A 123 1.81 -10.48 -12.49
CA ARG A 123 2.74 -11.62 -12.60
C ARG A 123 2.56 -12.42 -13.91
N GLY A 124 1.71 -11.95 -14.82
CA GLY A 124 1.35 -12.67 -16.05
C GLY A 124 0.38 -13.83 -15.82
N GLU A 125 -0.27 -13.89 -14.66
CA GLU A 125 -1.28 -14.88 -14.32
C GLU A 125 -2.69 -14.27 -14.40
N GLY A 126 -3.44 -14.66 -15.42
CA GLY A 126 -4.80 -14.16 -15.63
C GLY A 126 -4.85 -12.73 -16.17
N SER A 127 -6.03 -12.12 -16.13
CA SER A 127 -6.29 -10.78 -16.65
C SER A 127 -6.36 -9.74 -15.53
N THR A 128 -5.92 -8.50 -15.82
CA THR A 128 -6.08 -7.37 -14.91
C THR A 128 -7.55 -7.17 -14.56
N ARG A 129 -7.87 -7.26 -13.26
CA ARG A 129 -9.20 -7.00 -12.70
C ARG A 129 -9.11 -6.26 -11.38
N LEU A 130 -10.18 -5.54 -11.06
CA LEU A 130 -10.40 -4.98 -9.74
C LEU A 130 -10.96 -6.06 -8.81
N MET A 131 -10.66 -5.96 -7.53
CA MET A 131 -11.13 -6.89 -6.51
C MET A 131 -12.22 -6.26 -5.67
N TRP A 132 -13.40 -6.88 -5.68
CA TRP A 132 -14.61 -6.38 -5.03
C TRP A 132 -15.01 -7.29 -3.87
N TRP A 133 -15.66 -6.75 -2.84
CA TRP A 133 -16.06 -7.53 -1.68
C TRP A 133 -17.04 -8.65 -2.06
N GLU A 134 -17.97 -8.35 -2.96
CA GLU A 134 -19.01 -9.25 -3.44
C GLU A 134 -18.44 -10.50 -4.11
N ASP A 135 -17.31 -10.35 -4.81
CA ASP A 135 -16.69 -11.41 -5.59
C ASP A 135 -15.54 -12.10 -4.84
N ASP A 136 -14.77 -11.34 -4.06
CA ASP A 136 -13.51 -11.79 -3.47
C ASP A 136 -13.55 -11.95 -1.94
N GLY A 137 -14.54 -11.36 -1.28
CA GLY A 137 -14.63 -11.32 0.18
C GLY A 137 -13.47 -10.56 0.84
N GLU A 138 -13.03 -11.05 1.99
CA GLU A 138 -11.93 -10.46 2.74
C GLU A 138 -10.57 -10.89 2.19
N VAL A 139 -9.88 -9.97 1.51
CA VAL A 139 -8.58 -10.24 0.86
C VAL A 139 -7.38 -9.65 1.60
N ILE A 140 -7.62 -8.77 2.57
CA ILE A 140 -6.59 -8.17 3.44
C ILE A 140 -7.00 -8.42 4.88
N GLY A 141 -6.26 -9.30 5.55
CA GLY A 141 -6.58 -9.76 6.91
C GLY A 141 -6.10 -8.86 8.06
N ILE A 142 -5.65 -7.64 7.76
CA ILE A 142 -5.18 -6.68 8.77
C ILE A 142 -6.11 -5.45 8.82
N PRO A 143 -6.21 -4.75 9.97
CA PRO A 143 -6.96 -3.51 10.05
C PRO A 143 -6.50 -2.47 9.02
N THR A 144 -7.45 -1.85 8.31
CA THR A 144 -7.16 -0.81 7.32
C THR A 144 -7.95 0.46 7.60
N LEU A 145 -7.32 1.62 7.42
CA LEU A 145 -7.97 2.93 7.48
C LEU A 145 -7.94 3.55 6.09
N HIS A 146 -9.12 3.93 5.58
CA HIS A 146 -9.27 4.57 4.26
C HIS A 146 -9.67 6.03 4.44
N VAL A 147 -8.84 6.93 3.91
CA VAL A 147 -9.02 8.39 4.05
C VAL A 147 -9.19 9.01 2.67
N TRP A 148 -10.36 9.60 2.41
CA TRP A 148 -10.69 10.27 1.17
C TRP A 148 -11.13 11.71 1.45
N ALA A 149 -10.91 12.62 0.51
CA ALA A 149 -11.40 13.99 0.67
C ALA A 149 -12.94 13.99 0.69
N GLY A 150 -13.53 14.37 1.83
CA GLY A 150 -14.98 14.41 2.04
C GLY A 150 -15.59 13.22 2.79
N MET A 151 -14.83 12.16 3.09
CA MET A 151 -15.33 10.99 3.83
C MET A 151 -14.17 10.20 4.49
N ILE A 152 -14.32 9.84 5.78
CA ILE A 152 -13.38 8.96 6.50
C ILE A 152 -14.08 7.64 6.78
N HIS A 153 -13.54 6.53 6.28
CA HIS A 153 -14.05 5.18 6.56
C HIS A 153 -13.01 4.39 7.37
N CYS A 154 -13.35 4.11 8.64
CA CYS A 154 -12.59 3.19 9.49
C CYS A 154 -13.23 1.81 9.42
N THR A 155 -12.49 0.79 8.99
CA THR A 155 -13.04 -0.55 8.85
C THR A 155 -12.06 -1.59 9.39
N ARG A 156 -12.54 -2.61 10.11
CA ARG A 156 -11.67 -3.71 10.57
C ARG A 156 -11.20 -4.60 9.43
N HIS A 157 -11.90 -4.53 8.31
CA HIS A 157 -11.72 -5.27 7.06
C HIS A 157 -11.93 -4.27 5.93
N LEU A 158 -11.36 -4.46 4.74
CA LEU A 158 -11.63 -3.57 3.61
C LEU A 158 -13.14 -3.62 3.27
N VAL A 159 -13.92 -2.62 3.71
CA VAL A 159 -15.30 -2.42 3.21
C VAL A 159 -15.15 -1.45 2.06
N LEU A 160 -15.19 -2.01 0.86
CA LEU A 160 -15.32 -1.25 -0.37
C LEU A 160 -16.67 -0.52 -0.32
N CYS A 161 -16.65 0.77 -0.68
CA CYS A 161 -17.88 1.48 -1.02
C CYS A 161 -18.43 0.95 -2.34
#